data_AF-A0A8H6S2X1-F1
#
_entry.id   AF-A0A8H6S2X1-F1
#
_cell.length_a   1.000
_cell.length_b   1.000
_cell.length_c   1.000
_cell.angle_alpha   90.00
_cell.angle_beta   90.00
_cell.angle_gamma   90.00
#
_symmetry.space_group_name_H-M   'P 1'
#
loop_
_entity.id
_entity.type
_entity.pdbx_description
1 polymer ?
#
loop_
_entity_poly.entity_id
_entity_poly.type
_entity_poly.pdbx_seq_one_letter_code
_entity_poly.pdbx_strand_id
1 'polypeptide(L)'
;MGTQAEIAAQGARLGSRGLFFSAILSLLTNLFIPYVTRTANTPSGQRFKVPLTTLWAYSHLVFGACMFGTFFVTSVNAAIFTISITGIPWAVAQWAPYSLLGEAILTSTKPTTTMEAEANPLLESPVKDVEHGAAVKLDIGNQAGLIIGIHNIYCVIPQFIVTILCAVVFSIFEGPESSASLTAAADLEVRPNSVVYIFRLGALWSFVAFRICRRLGRELGR
;
A
#
# COMPACT_ATOMS: atom_id res chain seq x y z
N MET A 1 -3.76 12.92 -40.69
CA MET A 1 -4.13 13.62 -39.44
C MET A 1 -5.36 12.93 -38.91
N GLY A 2 -5.23 12.14 -37.83
CA GLY A 2 -6.40 11.57 -37.17
C GLY A 2 -7.21 12.70 -36.53
N THR A 3 -8.52 12.56 -36.51
CA THR A 3 -9.39 13.47 -35.76
C THR A 3 -9.06 13.38 -34.26
N GLN A 4 -9.23 14.47 -33.50
CA GLN A 4 -8.95 14.48 -32.05
C GLN A 4 -9.68 13.34 -31.31
N ALA A 5 -10.87 12.96 -31.77
CA ALA A 5 -11.62 11.82 -31.26
C ALA A 5 -10.89 10.47 -31.47
N GLU A 6 -10.20 10.27 -32.59
CA GLU A 6 -9.44 9.04 -32.86
C GLU A 6 -8.21 8.94 -31.96
N ILE A 7 -7.52 10.06 -31.71
CA ILE A 7 -6.37 10.12 -30.80
C ILE A 7 -6.82 9.80 -29.37
N ALA A 8 -7.93 10.41 -28.92
CA ALA A 8 -8.53 10.12 -27.62
C ALA A 8 -8.91 8.63 -27.45
N ALA A 9 -9.59 8.06 -28.43
CA ALA A 9 -9.98 6.65 -28.43
C ALA A 9 -8.77 5.72 -28.41
N GLN A 10 -7.71 6.06 -29.15
CA GLN A 10 -6.45 5.34 -29.13
C GLN A 10 -5.76 5.42 -27.77
N GLY A 11 -5.72 6.60 -27.15
CA GLY A 11 -5.22 6.79 -25.79
C GLY A 11 -5.96 5.95 -24.77
N ALA A 12 -7.29 5.95 -24.80
CA ALA A 12 -8.13 5.14 -23.90
C ALA A 12 -7.87 3.63 -24.07
N ARG A 13 -7.75 3.14 -25.31
CA ARG A 13 -7.43 1.74 -25.61
C ARG A 13 -6.03 1.35 -25.12
N LEU A 14 -5.06 2.24 -25.23
CA LEU A 14 -3.69 1.99 -24.76
C LEU A 14 -3.61 2.03 -23.23
N GLY A 15 -4.34 2.95 -22.59
CA GLY A 15 -4.47 3.04 -21.14
C GLY A 15 -5.10 1.79 -20.54
N SER A 16 -6.21 1.29 -21.12
CA SER A 16 -6.86 0.06 -20.64
C SER A 16 -5.95 -1.16 -20.76
N ARG A 17 -5.14 -1.26 -21.82
CA ARG A 17 -4.12 -2.32 -21.97
C ARG A 17 -3.07 -2.27 -20.86
N GLY A 18 -2.57 -1.09 -20.50
CA GLY A 18 -1.63 -0.93 -19.38
C GLY A 18 -2.22 -1.38 -18.05
N LEU A 19 -3.45 -0.98 -17.75
CA LEU A 19 -4.15 -1.38 -16.54
C LEU A 19 -4.44 -2.89 -16.50
N PHE A 20 -4.77 -3.49 -17.63
CA PHE A 20 -4.98 -4.94 -17.74
C PHE A 20 -3.73 -5.73 -17.34
N PHE A 21 -2.56 -5.39 -17.91
CA PHE A 21 -1.31 -6.05 -17.54
C PHE A 21 -0.90 -5.77 -16.08
N SER A 22 -1.14 -4.55 -15.58
CA SER A 22 -0.93 -4.23 -14.16
C SER A 22 -1.78 -5.09 -13.23
N ALA A 23 -3.04 -5.34 -13.58
CA ALA A 23 -3.92 -6.22 -12.82
C ALA A 23 -3.44 -7.69 -12.85
N ILE A 24 -2.97 -8.19 -13.99
CA ILE A 24 -2.36 -9.52 -14.10
C ILE A 24 -1.13 -9.62 -13.20
N LEU A 25 -0.20 -8.67 -13.28
CA LEU A 25 0.98 -8.69 -12.42
C LEU A 25 0.60 -8.60 -10.94
N SER A 26 -0.40 -7.80 -10.58
CA SER A 26 -0.90 -7.71 -9.20
C SER A 26 -1.44 -9.06 -8.73
N LEU A 27 -2.22 -9.74 -9.56
CA LEU A 27 -2.77 -11.06 -9.27
C LEU A 27 -1.67 -12.10 -9.09
N LEU A 28 -0.73 -12.18 -10.04
CA LEU A 28 0.41 -13.09 -9.95
C LEU A 28 1.23 -12.79 -8.68
N THR A 29 1.52 -11.53 -8.42
CA THR A 29 2.26 -11.10 -7.23
C THR A 29 1.57 -11.57 -5.95
N ASN A 30 0.25 -11.42 -5.85
CA ASN A 30 -0.52 -11.92 -4.71
C ASN A 30 -0.50 -13.45 -4.58
N LEU A 31 -0.41 -14.19 -5.69
CA LEU A 31 -0.25 -15.65 -5.67
C LEU A 31 1.16 -16.08 -5.26
N PHE A 32 2.21 -15.35 -5.69
CA PHE A 32 3.61 -15.69 -5.45
C PHE A 32 4.16 -15.20 -4.11
N ILE A 33 3.69 -14.06 -3.60
CA ILE A 33 4.14 -13.47 -2.32
C ILE A 33 4.07 -14.47 -1.16
N PRO A 34 2.99 -15.24 -0.96
CA PRO A 34 2.91 -16.24 0.10
C PRO A 34 4.03 -17.29 0.02
N TYR A 35 4.55 -17.59 -1.16
CA TYR A 35 5.68 -18.50 -1.34
C TYR A 35 7.01 -17.84 -0.99
N VAL A 36 7.16 -16.54 -1.26
CA VAL A 36 8.34 -15.75 -0.87
C VAL A 36 8.37 -15.53 0.66
N THR A 37 7.20 -15.40 1.28
CA THR A 37 7.08 -15.26 2.74
C THR A 37 6.95 -16.60 3.47
N ARG A 38 6.75 -17.72 2.74
CA ARG A 38 6.73 -19.06 3.34
C ARG A 38 8.10 -19.31 3.96
N THR A 39 8.09 -19.32 5.29
CA THR A 39 9.22 -19.73 6.10
C THR A 39 9.55 -21.18 5.74
N ALA A 40 10.57 -21.39 4.90
CA ALA A 40 11.14 -22.71 4.73
C ALA A 40 11.78 -23.08 6.07
N ASN A 41 11.26 -24.12 6.74
CA ASN A 41 11.97 -24.76 7.84
C ASN A 41 13.22 -25.41 7.25
N THR A 42 14.31 -24.65 7.17
CA THR A 42 15.63 -25.20 6.85
C THR A 42 16.08 -26.06 8.03
N PRO A 43 16.60 -27.28 7.81
CA PRO A 43 17.14 -28.16 8.85
C PRO A 43 18.27 -27.53 9.70
N SER A 44 18.81 -26.38 9.31
CA SER A 44 19.95 -25.67 9.91
C SER A 44 19.58 -24.58 10.94
N GLY A 45 18.32 -24.48 11.37
CA GLY A 45 17.93 -23.62 12.50
C GLY A 45 17.98 -22.09 12.26
N GLN A 46 18.40 -21.62 11.08
CA GLN A 46 18.36 -20.20 10.74
C GLN A 46 17.02 -19.81 10.09
N ARG A 47 16.20 -19.11 10.85
CA ARG A 47 14.91 -18.57 10.40
C ARG A 47 15.17 -17.33 9.54
N PHE A 48 15.16 -17.44 8.21
CA PHE A 48 15.05 -16.25 7.34
C PHE A 48 13.65 -15.66 7.50
N LYS A 49 13.48 -14.77 8.47
CA LYS A 49 12.28 -13.95 8.62
C LYS A 49 12.50 -12.68 7.80
N VAL A 50 11.91 -12.59 6.61
CA VAL A 50 11.73 -11.28 5.97
C VAL A 50 10.58 -10.62 6.72
N PRO A 51 10.82 -9.59 7.54
CA PRO A 51 9.73 -8.96 8.27
C PRO A 51 8.79 -8.26 7.28
N LEU A 52 7.49 -8.31 7.57
CA LEU A 52 6.42 -7.71 6.74
C LEU A 52 6.69 -6.24 6.42
N THR A 53 7.28 -5.51 7.37
CA THR A 53 7.72 -4.12 7.21
C THR A 53 8.78 -3.93 6.13
N THR A 54 9.70 -4.88 5.97
CA THR A 54 10.76 -4.81 4.96
C THR A 54 10.22 -5.12 3.57
N LEU A 55 9.32 -6.09 3.45
CA LEU A 55 8.61 -6.37 2.19
C LEU A 55 7.80 -5.13 1.74
N TRP A 56 7.07 -4.52 2.67
CA TRP A 56 6.32 -3.29 2.42
C TRP A 56 7.21 -2.11 2.05
N ALA A 57 8.36 -1.96 2.70
CA ALA A 57 9.33 -0.93 2.32
C ALA A 57 9.83 -1.13 0.88
N TYR A 58 10.27 -2.34 0.51
CA TYR A 58 10.76 -2.60 -0.85
C TYR A 58 9.69 -2.36 -1.93
N SER A 59 8.41 -2.54 -1.61
CA SER A 59 7.34 -2.24 -2.57
C SER A 59 7.27 -0.74 -2.90
N HIS A 60 7.45 0.14 -1.91
CA HIS A 60 7.60 1.59 -2.15
C HIS A 60 8.86 1.93 -2.95
N LEU A 61 9.95 1.20 -2.77
CA LEU A 61 11.16 1.40 -3.56
C LEU A 61 10.92 1.03 -5.04
N VAL A 62 10.26 -0.10 -5.31
CA VAL A 62 9.87 -0.50 -6.67
C VAL A 62 8.94 0.53 -7.29
N PHE A 63 7.93 1.01 -6.55
CA PHE A 63 7.04 2.07 -7.04
C PHE A 63 7.80 3.35 -7.37
N GLY A 64 8.68 3.81 -6.47
CA GLY A 64 9.49 5.00 -6.67
C GLY A 64 10.45 4.87 -7.86
N ALA A 65 11.06 3.70 -8.05
CA ALA A 65 11.92 3.41 -9.20
C ALA A 65 11.14 3.45 -10.52
N CYS A 66 9.92 2.91 -10.56
CA CYS A 66 9.04 3.03 -11.74
C CYS A 66 8.68 4.48 -12.04
N MET A 67 8.28 5.25 -11.02
CA MET A 67 7.92 6.67 -11.17
C MET A 67 9.13 7.52 -11.59
N PHE A 68 10.33 7.23 -11.08
CA PHE A 68 11.56 7.86 -11.54
C PHE A 68 11.91 7.43 -12.98
N GLY A 69 11.73 6.16 -13.33
CA GLY A 69 11.98 5.62 -14.66
C GLY A 69 11.21 6.33 -15.80
N THR A 70 10.13 7.05 -15.47
CA THR A 70 9.37 7.87 -16.42
C THR A 70 10.21 8.95 -17.14
N PHE A 71 11.40 9.31 -16.64
CA PHE A 71 12.36 10.16 -17.37
C PHE A 71 12.74 9.60 -18.75
N PHE A 72 12.81 8.28 -18.88
CA PHE A 72 13.33 7.60 -20.06
C PHE A 72 12.22 6.97 -20.91
N VAL A 73 10.96 7.16 -20.52
CA VAL A 73 9.79 6.59 -21.20
C VAL A 73 9.33 7.55 -22.29
N THR A 74 9.75 7.29 -23.52
CA THR A 74 9.34 8.05 -24.72
C THR A 74 8.37 7.27 -25.61
N SER A 75 8.18 5.98 -25.33
CA SER A 75 7.34 5.07 -26.12
C SER A 75 6.13 4.61 -25.33
N VAL A 76 4.99 4.47 -26.03
CA VAL A 76 3.75 3.89 -25.50
C VAL A 76 3.99 2.50 -24.91
N ASN A 77 4.78 1.67 -25.60
CA ASN A 77 5.09 0.33 -25.10
C ASN A 77 5.90 0.36 -23.79
N ALA A 78 6.83 1.32 -23.67
CA ALA A 78 7.58 1.54 -22.44
C ALA A 78 6.69 2.08 -21.31
N ALA A 79 5.70 2.92 -21.63
CA ALA A 79 4.71 3.41 -20.66
C ALA A 79 3.81 2.28 -20.14
N ILE A 80 3.29 1.44 -21.05
CA ILE A 80 2.52 0.24 -20.71
C ILE A 80 3.33 -0.68 -19.80
N PHE A 81 4.60 -0.95 -20.14
CA PHE A 81 5.49 -1.78 -19.34
C PHE A 81 5.71 -1.18 -17.94
N THR A 82 5.99 0.12 -17.87
CA THR A 82 6.20 0.83 -16.60
C THR A 82 4.97 0.75 -15.70
N ILE A 83 3.78 1.02 -16.25
CA ILE A 83 2.50 0.90 -15.53
C ILE A 83 2.24 -0.53 -15.09
N SER A 84 2.58 -1.53 -15.93
CA SER A 84 2.40 -2.95 -15.60
C SER A 84 3.20 -3.35 -14.35
N ILE A 85 4.43 -2.84 -14.18
CA ILE A 85 5.26 -3.13 -13.01
C ILE A 85 4.67 -2.53 -11.73
N THR A 86 3.96 -1.40 -11.81
CA THR A 86 3.33 -0.78 -10.61
C THR A 86 2.28 -1.66 -9.93
N GLY A 87 1.78 -2.69 -10.62
CA GLY A 87 0.93 -3.73 -10.04
C GLY A 87 1.59 -4.50 -8.90
N ILE A 88 2.92 -4.66 -8.91
CA ILE A 88 3.66 -5.35 -7.83
C ILE A 88 3.55 -4.55 -6.51
N PRO A 89 3.91 -3.25 -6.45
CA PRO A 89 3.67 -2.43 -5.27
C PRO A 89 2.21 -2.39 -4.82
N TRP A 90 1.28 -2.30 -5.77
CA TRP A 90 -0.15 -2.28 -5.47
C TRP A 90 -0.60 -3.55 -4.74
N ALA A 91 -0.19 -4.72 -5.23
CA ALA A 91 -0.48 -5.99 -4.59
C ALA A 91 0.01 -6.04 -3.14
N VAL A 92 1.25 -5.60 -2.86
CA VAL A 92 1.79 -5.57 -1.49
C VAL A 92 1.02 -4.61 -0.58
N ALA A 93 0.69 -3.41 -1.09
CA ALA A 93 0.04 -2.36 -0.31
C ALA A 93 -1.39 -2.72 0.14
N GLN A 94 -2.06 -3.64 -0.56
CA GLN A 94 -3.43 -4.04 -0.22
C GLN A 94 -3.56 -4.85 1.08
N TRP A 95 -2.49 -5.53 1.52
CA TRP A 95 -2.57 -6.44 2.67
C TRP A 95 -1.47 -6.23 3.70
N ALA A 96 -0.31 -5.68 3.32
CA ALA A 96 0.79 -5.43 4.24
C ALA A 96 0.42 -4.53 5.44
N PRO A 97 -0.25 -3.36 5.28
CA PRO A 97 -0.61 -2.52 6.43
C PRO A 97 -1.61 -3.21 7.35
N TYR A 98 -2.62 -3.90 6.80
CA TYR A 98 -3.61 -4.63 7.60
C TYR A 98 -2.98 -5.81 8.36
N SER A 99 -1.98 -6.46 7.76
CA SER A 99 -1.24 -7.56 8.40
C SER A 99 -0.37 -7.05 9.55
N LEU A 100 0.31 -5.91 9.37
CA LEU A 100 1.08 -5.25 10.42
C LEU A 100 0.19 -4.77 11.58
N LEU A 101 -1.00 -4.24 11.28
CA LEU A 101 -1.97 -3.86 12.30
C LEU A 101 -2.50 -5.09 13.05
N GLY A 102 -2.78 -6.18 12.35
CA GLY A 102 -3.18 -7.45 12.97
C GLY A 102 -2.12 -7.97 13.93
N GLU A 103 -0.84 -7.92 13.55
CA GLU A 103 0.28 -8.26 14.42
C GLU A 103 0.33 -7.35 15.66
N ALA A 104 0.20 -6.03 15.49
CA ALA A 104 0.22 -5.07 16.60
C ALA A 104 -0.94 -5.27 17.59
N ILE A 105 -2.14 -5.59 17.12
CA ILE A 105 -3.30 -5.90 17.98
C ILE A 105 -3.03 -7.17 18.80
N LEU A 106 -2.50 -8.22 18.16
CA LEU A 106 -2.16 -9.48 18.84
C LEU A 106 -1.04 -9.31 19.87
N THR A 107 -0.04 -8.48 19.57
CA THR A 107 1.03 -8.17 20.53
C THR A 107 0.52 -7.36 21.73
N SER A 108 -0.36 -6.38 21.50
CA SER A 108 -0.94 -5.54 22.56
C SER A 108 -1.88 -6.31 23.49
N THR A 109 -2.45 -7.41 22.99
CA THR A 109 -3.36 -8.30 23.73
C THR A 109 -2.63 -9.27 24.64
N LYS A 110 -1.33 -9.50 24.41
CA LYS A 110 -0.56 -10.48 25.20
C LYS A 110 -0.54 -9.98 26.65
N PRO A 111 -1.18 -10.70 27.60
CA PRO A 111 -1.33 -10.18 28.94
C PRO A 111 0.06 -9.97 29.53
N THR A 112 0.26 -8.80 30.13
CA THR A 112 1.33 -8.51 31.06
C THR A 112 1.19 -9.43 32.28
N THR A 113 1.46 -10.72 32.12
CA THR A 113 1.48 -11.72 33.20
C THR A 113 2.91 -12.05 33.65
N THR A 114 3.93 -11.28 33.23
CA THR A 114 5.34 -11.56 33.59
C THR A 114 6.00 -10.53 34.50
N MET A 115 5.26 -9.66 35.19
CA MET A 115 5.87 -8.88 36.29
C MET A 115 5.11 -8.88 37.62
N GLU A 116 3.93 -9.51 37.72
CA GLU A 116 3.19 -9.57 39.00
C GLU A 116 2.76 -10.99 39.41
N ALA A 117 3.06 -12.03 38.61
CA ALA A 117 2.65 -13.42 38.89
C ALA A 117 3.75 -14.29 39.54
N GLU A 118 4.81 -13.69 40.08
CA GLU A 118 5.81 -14.41 40.91
C GLU A 118 5.83 -13.84 42.33
N ALA A 119 4.69 -13.87 43.04
CA ALA A 119 4.66 -13.54 44.47
C ALA A 119 3.70 -14.37 45.32
N ASN A 120 3.02 -15.40 44.79
CA ASN A 120 2.22 -16.26 45.67
C ASN A 120 2.00 -17.68 45.12
N PRO A 121 2.81 -18.68 45.56
CA PRO A 121 2.65 -20.08 45.13
C PRO A 121 1.46 -20.84 45.76
N LEU A 122 0.59 -20.21 46.57
CA LEU A 122 -0.31 -20.95 47.48
C LEU A 122 -1.82 -20.72 47.31
N LEU A 123 -2.30 -20.25 46.16
CA LEU A 123 -3.74 -20.24 45.87
C LEU A 123 -4.04 -20.93 44.53
N GLU A 124 -3.94 -22.25 44.55
CA GLU A 124 -4.62 -23.09 43.58
C GLU A 124 -6.11 -23.12 43.96
N SER A 125 -6.93 -22.30 43.29
CA SER A 125 -8.39 -22.41 43.34
C SER A 125 -8.91 -22.88 41.97
N PRO A 126 -9.76 -23.91 41.92
CA PRO A 126 -10.20 -24.51 40.67
C PRO A 126 -11.33 -23.69 40.03
N VAL A 127 -11.18 -23.43 38.72
CA VAL A 127 -12.26 -23.17 37.74
C VAL A 127 -13.09 -21.88 37.94
N LYS A 128 -12.68 -20.82 37.22
CA LYS A 128 -13.59 -19.85 36.58
C LYS A 128 -12.98 -19.30 35.28
N ASP A 129 -12.59 -20.19 34.35
CA ASP A 129 -11.81 -19.79 33.16
C ASP A 129 -12.65 -19.49 31.90
N VAL A 130 -13.98 -19.35 32.01
CA VAL A 130 -14.85 -19.13 30.82
C VAL A 130 -15.38 -17.69 30.73
N GLU A 131 -15.61 -16.99 31.84
CA GLU A 131 -16.12 -15.60 31.80
C GLU A 131 -15.04 -14.55 31.51
N HIS A 132 -13.83 -14.71 32.06
CA HIS A 132 -12.73 -13.78 31.79
C HIS A 132 -12.28 -13.83 30.33
N GLY A 133 -12.27 -15.01 29.70
CA GLY A 133 -11.95 -15.14 28.28
C GLY A 133 -12.98 -14.48 27.36
N ALA A 134 -14.26 -14.50 27.72
CA ALA A 134 -15.32 -13.85 26.95
C ALA A 134 -15.29 -12.33 27.09
N ALA A 135 -15.09 -11.81 28.31
CA ALA A 135 -14.97 -10.37 28.56
C ALA A 135 -13.71 -9.77 27.92
N VAL A 136 -12.56 -10.44 28.03
CA VAL A 136 -11.31 -10.03 27.37
C VAL A 136 -11.44 -10.09 25.85
N LYS A 137 -12.09 -11.13 25.28
CA LYS A 137 -12.34 -11.22 23.83
C LYS A 137 -13.28 -10.13 23.30
N LEU A 138 -14.26 -9.71 24.11
CA LEU A 138 -15.14 -8.58 23.80
C LEU A 138 -14.37 -7.25 23.82
N ASP A 139 -13.47 -7.04 24.78
CA ASP A 139 -12.61 -5.84 24.83
C ASP A 139 -11.61 -5.80 23.66
N ILE A 140 -10.97 -6.93 23.34
CA ILE A 140 -10.07 -7.05 22.17
C ILE A 140 -10.84 -6.84 20.87
N GLY A 141 -12.05 -7.40 20.75
CA GLY A 141 -12.90 -7.22 19.58
C GLY A 141 -13.27 -5.76 19.35
N ASN A 142 -13.64 -5.05 20.43
CA ASN A 142 -13.95 -3.63 20.40
C ASN A 142 -12.70 -2.78 20.09
N GLN A 143 -11.54 -3.08 20.70
CA GLN A 143 -10.28 -2.37 20.43
C GLN A 143 -9.77 -2.61 19.00
N ALA A 144 -9.85 -3.84 18.50
CA ALA A 144 -9.51 -4.17 17.11
C ALA A 144 -10.42 -3.43 16.13
N GLY A 145 -11.73 -3.41 16.40
CA GLY A 145 -12.70 -2.63 15.62
C GLY A 145 -12.37 -1.14 15.57
N LEU A 146 -11.99 -0.56 16.72
CA LEU A 146 -11.55 0.83 16.81
C LEU A 146 -10.25 1.09 16.03
N ILE A 147 -9.23 0.25 16.20
CA ILE A 147 -7.92 0.39 15.53
C ILE A 147 -8.08 0.28 14.00
N ILE A 148 -8.86 -0.68 13.51
CA ILE A 148 -9.16 -0.84 12.08
C ILE A 148 -10.02 0.34 11.57
N GLY A 149 -10.98 0.82 12.36
CA GLY A 149 -11.77 2.00 12.04
C GLY A 149 -10.91 3.25 11.88
N ILE A 150 -9.98 3.48 12.82
CA ILE A 150 -9.00 4.57 12.76
C ILE A 150 -8.13 4.43 11.50
N HIS A 151 -7.62 3.23 11.20
CA HIS A 151 -6.81 3.01 9.99
C HIS A 151 -7.56 3.38 8.70
N ASN A 152 -8.83 2.99 8.57
CA ASN A 152 -9.64 3.34 7.40
C ASN A 152 -9.80 4.86 7.26
N ILE A 153 -10.01 5.59 8.36
CA ILE A 153 -10.05 7.07 8.35
C ILE A 153 -8.69 7.63 7.87
N TYR A 154 -7.57 7.09 8.36
CA TYR A 154 -6.23 7.49 7.92
C TYR A 154 -5.89 7.14 6.47
N CYS A 155 -6.56 6.17 5.86
CA CYS A 155 -6.44 5.90 4.42
C CYS A 155 -7.29 6.87 3.58
N VAL A 156 -8.47 7.23 4.07
CA VAL A 156 -9.45 8.04 3.33
C VAL A 156 -9.13 9.53 3.37
N ILE A 157 -8.68 10.08 4.49
CA ILE A 157 -8.36 11.52 4.61
C ILE A 157 -7.29 11.94 3.59
N PRO A 158 -6.13 11.26 3.47
CA PRO A 158 -5.13 11.61 2.47
C PRO A 158 -5.65 11.46 1.04
N GLN A 159 -6.49 10.45 0.76
CA GLN A 159 -7.09 10.25 -0.55
C GLN A 159 -7.97 11.45 -0.96
N PHE A 160 -8.77 11.97 -0.03
CA PHE A 160 -9.55 13.19 -0.27
C PHE A 160 -8.67 14.40 -0.52
N ILE A 161 -7.63 14.60 0.30
CA ILE A 161 -6.70 15.71 0.14
C ILE A 161 -6.03 15.65 -1.25
N VAL A 162 -5.54 14.47 -1.66
CA VAL A 162 -4.92 14.28 -2.98
C VAL A 162 -5.92 14.55 -4.10
N THR A 163 -7.17 14.10 -3.97
CA THR A 163 -8.21 14.34 -4.97
C THR A 163 -8.49 15.84 -5.13
N ILE A 164 -8.59 16.59 -4.02
CA ILE A 164 -8.79 18.04 -4.04
C ILE A 164 -7.58 18.75 -4.64
N LEU A 165 -6.35 18.35 -4.25
CA LEU A 165 -5.13 18.92 -4.82
C LEU A 165 -5.06 18.67 -6.33
N CYS A 166 -5.40 17.48 -6.80
CA CYS A 166 -5.50 17.17 -8.23
C CYS A 166 -6.50 18.10 -8.92
N ALA A 167 -7.70 18.28 -8.35
CA ALA A 167 -8.72 19.16 -8.91
C ALA A 167 -8.24 20.62 -9.00
N VAL A 168 -7.54 21.12 -7.98
CA VAL A 168 -6.95 22.47 -8.00
C VAL A 168 -5.88 22.61 -9.08
N VAL A 169 -4.98 21.62 -9.19
CA VAL A 169 -3.94 21.62 -10.22
C VAL A 169 -4.57 21.62 -11.61
N PHE A 170 -5.51 20.72 -11.91
CA PHE A 170 -6.19 20.72 -13.20
C PHE A 170 -6.95 22.02 -13.46
N SER A 171 -7.60 22.61 -12.46
CA SER A 171 -8.26 23.91 -12.61
C SER A 171 -7.30 25.03 -13.00
N ILE A 172 -6.10 25.09 -12.40
CA ILE A 172 -5.08 26.11 -12.69
C ILE A 172 -4.45 25.89 -14.07
N PHE A 173 -4.18 24.63 -14.43
CA PHE A 173 -3.47 24.32 -15.66
C PHE A 173 -4.41 24.21 -16.88
N GLU A 174 -5.67 23.79 -16.74
CA GLU A 174 -6.56 23.50 -17.88
C GLU A 174 -7.77 24.46 -18.00
N GLY A 175 -8.10 25.25 -16.98
CA GLY A 175 -9.17 26.26 -17.02
C GLY A 175 -10.61 25.71 -16.93
N PRO A 176 -11.63 26.54 -16.60
CA PRO A 176 -12.97 26.11 -16.20
C PRO A 176 -13.92 25.60 -17.33
N GLU A 177 -13.59 25.76 -18.62
CA GLU A 177 -14.42 25.23 -19.72
C GLU A 177 -14.29 23.70 -19.93
N SER A 178 -13.42 23.04 -19.16
CA SER A 178 -13.15 21.60 -19.20
C SER A 178 -13.87 20.84 -18.06
N SER A 179 -15.14 21.17 -17.78
CA SER A 179 -15.92 20.55 -16.69
C SER A 179 -16.91 19.46 -17.16
N ALA A 180 -16.98 19.18 -18.46
CA ALA A 180 -17.88 18.18 -19.04
C ALA A 180 -17.18 16.93 -19.63
N SER A 181 -15.89 16.74 -19.34
CA SER A 181 -15.08 15.72 -20.03
C SER A 181 -14.33 14.82 -19.06
N LEU A 182 -15.01 13.74 -18.64
CA LEU A 182 -14.38 12.43 -18.39
C LEU A 182 -13.52 11.92 -19.58
N THR A 183 -13.44 12.69 -20.67
CA THR A 183 -12.61 12.54 -21.87
C THR A 183 -11.27 13.29 -21.81
N ALA A 184 -10.85 13.83 -20.66
CA ALA A 184 -9.54 14.50 -20.47
C ALA A 184 -8.32 13.55 -20.39
N ALA A 185 -8.43 12.31 -20.88
CA ALA A 185 -7.26 11.48 -21.21
C ALA A 185 -6.59 11.92 -22.53
N ALA A 186 -7.19 12.86 -23.26
CA ALA A 186 -6.84 13.20 -24.64
C ALA A 186 -6.08 14.53 -24.84
N ASP A 187 -5.97 15.40 -23.83
CA ASP A 187 -5.30 16.71 -23.98
C ASP A 187 -3.83 16.73 -23.50
N LEU A 188 -3.20 15.56 -23.44
CA LEU A 188 -1.80 15.41 -23.04
C LEU A 188 -0.78 15.80 -24.15
N GLU A 189 -1.21 16.31 -25.31
CA GLU A 189 -0.32 16.44 -26.47
C GLU A 189 0.35 17.83 -26.67
N VAL A 190 -0.04 18.92 -26.00
CA VAL A 190 0.59 20.25 -26.28
C VAL A 190 0.88 21.15 -25.05
N ARG A 191 1.25 20.58 -23.89
CA ARG A 191 1.77 21.37 -22.74
C ARG A 191 3.00 20.69 -22.13
N PRO A 192 3.95 21.43 -21.50
CA PRO A 192 5.07 20.80 -20.80
C PRO A 192 4.50 19.76 -19.82
N ASN A 193 4.81 18.48 -20.06
CA ASN A 193 4.11 17.32 -19.50
C ASN A 193 3.93 17.38 -17.96
N SER A 194 2.86 18.03 -17.50
CA SER A 194 2.54 18.25 -16.08
C SER A 194 2.44 16.92 -15.32
N VAL A 195 1.87 15.92 -15.98
CA VAL A 195 1.75 14.54 -15.51
C VAL A 195 3.10 13.93 -15.14
N VAL A 196 4.14 14.21 -15.92
CA VAL A 196 5.48 13.66 -15.67
C VAL A 196 6.10 14.31 -14.42
N TYR A 197 5.86 15.59 -14.19
CA TYR A 197 6.30 16.27 -12.96
C TYR A 197 5.56 15.73 -11.72
N ILE A 198 4.27 15.43 -11.85
CA ILE A 198 3.46 14.83 -10.77
C ILE A 198 4.01 13.44 -10.41
N PHE A 199 4.30 12.59 -11.41
CA PHE A 199 4.89 11.28 -11.15
C PHE A 199 6.26 11.37 -10.47
N ARG A 200 7.08 12.37 -10.84
CA ARG A 200 8.40 12.58 -10.21
C ARG A 200 8.30 13.08 -8.77
N LEU A 201 7.36 13.97 -8.47
CA LEU A 201 7.05 14.36 -7.09
C LEU A 201 6.60 13.13 -6.28
N GLY A 202 5.79 12.26 -6.90
CA GLY A 202 5.42 10.96 -6.33
C GLY A 202 6.62 10.05 -6.06
N ALA A 203 7.64 10.03 -6.94
CA ALA A 203 8.87 9.26 -6.73
C ALA A 203 9.65 9.73 -5.50
N LEU A 204 9.79 11.05 -5.32
CA LEU A 204 10.40 11.64 -4.11
C LEU A 204 9.64 11.22 -2.85
N TRP A 205 8.31 11.26 -2.90
CA TRP A 205 7.49 10.89 -1.76
C TRP A 205 7.52 9.39 -1.44
N SER A 206 7.65 8.55 -2.46
CA SER A 206 7.85 7.11 -2.28
C SER A 206 9.17 6.80 -1.58
N PHE A 207 10.23 7.58 -1.82
CA PHE A 207 11.49 7.43 -1.11
C PHE A 207 11.36 7.78 0.38
N VAL A 208 10.59 8.81 0.71
CA VAL A 208 10.28 9.15 2.11
C VAL A 208 9.47 8.02 2.77
N ALA A 209 8.45 7.51 2.09
CA ALA A 209 7.66 6.38 2.58
C ALA A 209 8.54 5.14 2.84
N PHE A 210 9.47 4.82 1.94
CA PHE A 210 10.46 3.75 2.14
C PHE A 210 11.29 3.95 3.42
N ARG A 211 11.79 5.17 3.67
CA ARG A 211 12.59 5.49 4.86
C ARG A 211 11.77 5.34 6.14
N ILE A 212 10.50 5.76 6.12
CA ILE A 212 9.56 5.62 7.23
C ILE A 212 9.29 4.13 7.50
N CYS A 213 8.99 3.33 6.47
CA CYS A 213 8.76 1.90 6.61
C CYS A 213 9.99 1.16 7.17
N ARG A 214 11.19 1.53 6.73
CA ARG A 214 12.44 0.99 7.28
C ARG A 214 12.69 1.43 8.72
N ARG A 215 12.25 2.62 9.11
CA ARG A 215 12.33 3.08 10.50
C ARG A 215 11.37 2.28 11.37
N LEU A 216 10.13 2.12 10.93
CA LEU A 216 9.12 1.30 11.61
C LEU A 216 9.60 -0.15 11.80
N GLY A 217 10.19 -0.77 10.78
CA GLY A 217 10.75 -2.12 10.90
C GLY A 217 11.90 -2.24 11.90
N ARG A 218 12.68 -1.17 12.12
CA ARG A 218 13.73 -1.14 13.15
C ARG A 218 13.17 -0.92 14.55
N GLU A 219 12.07 -0.18 14.67
CA GLU A 219 11.41 0.05 15.96
C GLU A 219 10.62 -1.18 16.42
N LEU A 220 9.98 -1.91 15.51
CA LEU A 220 9.29 -3.18 15.81
C LEU A 220 10.23 -4.39 16.01
N GLY A 221 11.47 -4.29 15.51
CA GLY A 221 12.48 -5.34 15.66
C GLY A 221 13.38 -5.21 16.89
N ARG A 222 13.17 -4.17 17.71
CA ARG A 222 13.81 -3.96 19.02
C ARG A 222 12.84 -4.35 20.12
#